data_AF-G5ACG8-F1
#
_entry.id   AF-G5ACG8-F1
#
_cell.length_a   1.000
_cell.length_b   1.000
_cell.length_c   1.000
_cell.angle_alpha   90.00
_cell.angle_beta   90.00
_cell.angle_gamma   90.00
#
_symmetry.space_group_name_H-M   'P 1'
#
loop_
_entity.id
_entity.type
_entity.pdbx_description
1 polymer ?
#
loop_
_entity_poly.entity_id
_entity_poly.type
_entity_poly.pdbx_seq_one_letter_code
_entity_poly.pdbx_strand_id
1 'polypeptide(L)'
;GSCAWIVWRLPEWKLMIAANAYLADTTSHLAQSAGMTYGVLAALKLGADDLVVVSNSRLALLHSLGAADSGAMTQPSYHEEVTTRLRSVRYIHVAQECNAAAD
;
A
#
# COMPACT_ATOMS: atom_id res chain seq x y z
N GLY A 1 10.90 -4.89 -11.68
CA GLY A 1 10.53 -3.61 -11.06
C GLY A 1 10.93 -3.59 -9.60
N SER A 2 10.79 -2.47 -8.92
CA SER A 2 10.93 -2.36 -7.46
C SER A 2 9.77 -1.55 -6.91
N CYS A 3 9.50 -1.73 -5.63
CA CYS A 3 8.51 -0.94 -4.92
C CYS A 3 9.08 -0.52 -3.57
N ALA A 4 8.62 0.62 -3.07
CA ALA A 4 8.93 1.09 -1.72
C ALA A 4 7.64 1.49 -1.03
N TRP A 5 7.68 1.46 0.30
CA TRP A 5 6.58 1.92 1.14
C TRP A 5 7.11 2.50 2.44
N ILE A 6 6.36 3.45 2.96
CA ILE A 6 6.65 4.09 4.23
C ILE A 6 5.39 4.08 5.09
N VAL A 7 5.56 3.75 6.36
CA VAL A 7 4.49 3.82 7.35
C VAL A 7 4.84 4.89 8.38
N TRP A 8 3.95 5.86 8.51
CA TRP A 8 4.00 6.91 9.52
C TRP A 8 2.92 6.67 10.58
N ARG A 9 3.23 6.96 11.85
CA ARG A 9 2.24 7.02 12.92
C ARG A 9 1.82 8.47 13.15
N LEU A 10 0.52 8.71 13.10
CA LEU A 10 -0.11 9.99 13.39
C LEU A 10 -0.56 10.04 14.86
N PRO A 11 -0.64 11.26 15.46
CA PRO A 11 -0.43 12.57 14.85
C PRO A 11 1.04 13.04 14.84
N GLU A 12 1.98 12.33 15.48
CA GLU A 12 3.35 12.82 15.61
C GLU A 12 4.18 12.74 14.31
N TRP A 13 3.61 12.21 13.23
CA TRP A 13 4.32 11.91 11.99
C TRP A 13 5.61 11.14 12.27
N LYS A 14 5.53 10.13 13.13
CA LYS A 14 6.67 9.29 13.49
C LYS A 14 6.90 8.24 12.41
N LEU A 15 8.10 8.21 11.83
CA LEU A 15 8.50 7.14 10.92
C LEU A 15 8.52 5.80 11.66
N MET A 16 7.68 4.87 11.23
CA MET A 16 7.63 3.52 11.79
C MET A 16 8.41 2.54 10.94
N ILE A 17 8.22 2.61 9.61
CA ILE A 17 8.83 1.70 8.63
C ILE A 17 9.18 2.51 7.39
N ALA A 18 10.37 2.30 6.86
CA ALA A 18 10.74 2.64 5.49
C ALA A 18 11.38 1.39 4.90
N ALA A 19 10.78 0.84 3.84
CA ALA A 19 11.23 -0.41 3.25
C ALA A 19 11.02 -0.42 1.73
N ASN A 20 11.74 -1.29 1.07
CA ASN A 20 11.59 -1.56 -0.35
C ASN A 20 11.67 -3.06 -0.62
N ALA A 21 11.20 -3.46 -1.80
CA ALA A 21 11.32 -4.81 -2.29
C ALA A 21 11.63 -4.81 -3.80
N TYR A 22 12.55 -5.68 -4.18
CA TYR A 22 12.79 -6.00 -5.58
C TYR A 22 11.76 -7.01 -6.07
N LEU A 23 11.19 -6.76 -7.25
CA LEU A 23 10.16 -7.60 -7.87
C LEU A 23 10.64 -8.02 -9.26
N ALA A 24 11.09 -9.28 -9.38
CA ALA A 24 11.53 -9.85 -10.65
C ALA A 24 10.38 -9.84 -11.67
N ASP A 25 10.68 -9.51 -12.94
CA ASP A 25 9.73 -9.54 -14.08
C ASP A 25 8.36 -8.86 -13.86
N THR A 26 8.34 -7.80 -13.05
CA THR A 26 7.10 -7.06 -12.74
C THR A 26 7.03 -5.72 -13.49
N THR A 27 5.88 -5.43 -14.12
CA THR A 27 5.59 -4.14 -14.77
C THR A 27 5.40 -3.03 -13.72
N SER A 28 5.61 -1.76 -14.10
CA SER A 28 5.61 -0.62 -13.15
C SER A 28 4.33 -0.52 -12.32
N HIS A 29 3.17 -0.71 -12.94
CA HIS A 29 1.87 -0.65 -12.25
C HIS A 29 1.69 -1.79 -11.21
N LEU A 30 2.13 -3.01 -11.54
CA LEU A 30 2.10 -4.13 -10.59
C LEU A 30 3.06 -3.90 -9.42
N ALA A 31 4.22 -3.28 -9.66
CA ALA A 31 5.15 -2.93 -8.60
C ALA A 31 4.57 -1.87 -7.64
N GLN A 32 3.88 -0.85 -8.16
CA GLN A 32 3.21 0.15 -7.33
C GLN A 32 2.08 -0.46 -6.49
N SER A 33 1.28 -1.36 -7.07
CA SER A 33 0.24 -2.09 -6.34
C SER A 33 0.84 -2.99 -5.24
N ALA A 34 1.97 -3.65 -5.52
CA ALA A 34 2.68 -4.47 -4.53
C ALA A 34 3.23 -3.64 -3.36
N GLY A 35 3.85 -2.48 -3.62
CA GLY A 35 4.37 -1.59 -2.57
C GLY A 35 3.27 -1.15 -1.61
N MET A 36 2.10 -0.79 -2.14
CA MET A 36 0.95 -0.43 -1.34
C MET A 36 0.44 -1.62 -0.49
N THR A 37 0.38 -2.82 -1.07
CA THR A 37 0.02 -4.05 -0.36
C THR A 37 0.96 -4.34 0.81
N TYR A 38 2.28 -4.22 0.59
CA TYR A 38 3.26 -4.40 1.66
C TYR A 38 3.15 -3.32 2.75
N GLY A 39 2.88 -2.06 2.36
CA GLY A 39 2.64 -0.97 3.30
C GLY A 39 1.44 -1.22 4.22
N VAL A 40 0.32 -1.69 3.68
CA VAL A 40 -0.88 -2.01 4.46
C VAL A 40 -0.62 -3.18 5.41
N LEU A 41 0.01 -4.27 4.94
CA LEU A 41 0.38 -5.40 5.79
C LEU A 41 1.34 -4.99 6.91
N ALA A 42 2.26 -4.07 6.62
CA ALA A 42 3.19 -3.55 7.60
C ALA A 42 2.47 -2.71 8.68
N ALA A 43 1.51 -1.87 8.29
CA ALA A 43 0.68 -1.11 9.23
C ALA A 43 -0.18 -2.04 10.12
N LEU A 44 -0.75 -3.10 9.54
CA LEU A 44 -1.49 -4.12 10.30
C LEU A 44 -0.62 -4.83 11.33
N LYS A 45 0.61 -5.21 10.96
CA LYS A 45 1.58 -5.83 11.90
C LYS A 45 1.99 -4.88 13.03
N LEU A 46 1.92 -3.57 12.81
CA LEU A 46 2.13 -2.56 13.85
C LEU A 46 0.90 -2.35 14.75
N GLY A 47 -0.22 -3.03 14.49
CA GLY A 47 -1.46 -2.92 15.24
C GLY A 47 -2.24 -1.64 14.91
N ALA A 48 -2.20 -1.16 13.67
CA ALA A 48 -3.03 -0.04 13.25
C ALA A 48 -4.51 -0.45 13.19
N ASP A 49 -5.40 0.34 13.79
CA ASP A 49 -6.85 0.19 13.67
C ASP A 49 -7.42 1.08 12.55
N ASP A 50 -6.83 2.27 12.34
CA ASP A 50 -7.21 3.23 11.32
C ASP A 50 -6.03 3.49 10.39
N LEU A 51 -6.26 3.48 9.07
CA LEU A 51 -5.21 3.62 8.07
C LEU A 51 -5.59 4.60 6.96
N VAL A 52 -4.64 5.47 6.60
CA VAL A 52 -4.71 6.28 5.39
C VAL A 52 -3.63 5.83 4.44
N VAL A 53 -4.05 5.31 3.29
CA VAL A 53 -3.17 4.85 2.22
C VAL A 53 -3.06 5.97 1.19
N VAL A 54 -1.82 6.35 0.90
CA VAL A 54 -1.48 7.45 -0.02
C VAL A 54 -0.71 6.89 -1.20
N SER A 55 -1.07 7.32 -2.42
CA SER A 55 -0.34 6.94 -3.64
C SER A 55 -0.45 8.04 -4.70
N ASN A 56 0.61 8.20 -5.50
CA ASN A 56 0.63 9.02 -6.71
C ASN A 56 0.05 8.31 -7.94
N SER A 57 -0.38 7.05 -7.80
CA SER A 57 -0.89 6.23 -8.88
C SER A 57 -2.35 5.87 -8.64
N ARG A 58 -3.25 6.55 -9.36
CA ARG A 58 -4.69 6.25 -9.31
C ARG A 58 -4.98 4.80 -9.70
N LEU A 59 -4.23 4.25 -10.66
CA LEU A 59 -4.40 2.88 -11.12
C LEU A 59 -3.96 1.86 -10.06
N ALA A 60 -2.91 2.17 -9.27
CA ALA A 60 -2.52 1.33 -8.15
C ALA A 60 -3.63 1.31 -7.07
N LEU A 61 -4.18 2.47 -6.69
CA LEU A 61 -5.29 2.59 -5.72
C LEU A 61 -6.52 1.79 -6.14
N LEU A 62 -6.89 1.86 -7.42
CA LEU A 62 -8.03 1.09 -7.94
C LEU A 62 -7.77 -0.42 -7.89
N HIS A 63 -6.55 -0.86 -8.19
CA HIS A 63 -6.19 -2.27 -8.08
C HIS A 63 -6.22 -2.79 -6.64
N SER A 64 -5.76 -2.03 -5.64
CA SER A 64 -5.84 -2.49 -4.24
C SER A 64 -7.26 -2.56 -3.68
N LEU A 65 -8.17 -1.75 -4.24
CA LEU A 65 -9.59 -1.77 -3.89
C LEU A 65 -10.37 -2.94 -4.53
N GLY A 66 -9.69 -3.83 -5.26
CA GLY A 66 -10.30 -5.00 -5.90
C GLY A 66 -10.94 -4.73 -7.25
N ALA A 67 -10.66 -3.59 -7.91
CA ALA A 67 -11.33 -3.20 -9.16
C ALA A 67 -10.68 -3.73 -10.45
N ALA A 68 -9.64 -4.56 -10.37
CA ALA A 68 -9.09 -5.22 -11.55
C ALA A 68 -8.41 -6.54 -11.18
N ASP A 69 -8.96 -7.62 -11.75
CA ASP A 69 -8.37 -8.95 -11.76
C ASP A 69 -6.89 -8.87 -12.11
N SER A 70 -6.02 -9.10 -11.12
CA SER A 70 -4.60 -9.30 -11.37
C SER A 70 -4.34 -10.80 -11.39
N GLY A 71 -4.13 -11.35 -12.58
CA GLY A 71 -3.74 -12.75 -12.81
C GLY A 71 -2.38 -13.16 -12.21
N ALA A 72 -1.89 -12.46 -11.18
CA ALA A 72 -0.68 -12.78 -10.45
C ALA A 72 -0.70 -12.20 -9.02
N MET A 73 -1.77 -12.41 -8.26
CA MET A 73 -1.66 -12.70 -6.82
C MET A 73 -3.01 -13.17 -6.29
N THR A 74 -3.26 -14.48 -6.37
CA THR A 74 -4.27 -15.16 -5.57
C THR A 74 -3.83 -15.14 -4.10
N GLN A 75 -4.10 -14.02 -3.42
CA GLN A 75 -4.36 -14.06 -1.97
C GLN A 75 -5.77 -13.52 -1.74
N PRO A 76 -6.80 -14.39 -1.83
CA PRO A 76 -8.15 -14.05 -1.36
C PRO A 76 -8.17 -13.57 0.11
N SER A 77 -7.12 -13.86 0.88
CA SER A 77 -6.94 -13.40 2.26
C SER A 77 -6.57 -11.93 2.41
N TYR A 78 -6.02 -11.24 1.39
CA TYR A 78 -5.50 -9.88 1.58
C TYR A 78 -6.63 -8.86 1.79
N HIS A 79 -7.62 -8.84 0.90
CA HIS A 79 -8.72 -7.90 1.01
C HIS A 79 -9.60 -8.18 2.23
N GLU A 80 -9.84 -9.45 2.54
CA GLU A 80 -10.60 -9.88 3.72
C GLU A 80 -9.85 -9.59 5.03
N GLU A 81 -8.53 -9.87 5.14
CA GLU A 81 -7.75 -9.58 6.35
C GLU A 81 -7.61 -8.07 6.61
N VAL A 82 -7.47 -7.26 5.56
CA VAL A 82 -7.39 -5.79 5.68
C VAL A 82 -8.74 -5.20 6.08
N THR A 83 -9.84 -5.67 5.51
CA THR A 83 -11.19 -5.15 5.82
C THR A 83 -11.78 -5.68 7.13
N THR A 84 -11.33 -6.85 7.60
CA THR A 84 -11.79 -7.42 8.89
C THR A 84 -11.00 -6.91 10.10
N ARG A 85 -9.75 -6.45 9.92
CA ARG A 85 -8.88 -5.97 11.01
C ARG A 85 -8.82 -4.46 11.16
N LEU A 86 -8.99 -3.69 10.09
CA LEU A 86 -9.04 -2.24 10.18
C LEU A 86 -10.46 -1.78 10.50
N ARG A 87 -10.57 -0.89 11.49
CA ARG A 87 -11.79 -0.15 11.77
C ARG A 87 -12.10 0.84 10.64
N SER A 88 -11.07 1.47 10.06
CA SER A 88 -11.21 2.39 8.94
C SER A 88 -10.01 2.34 8.01
N VAL A 89 -10.28 2.37 6.71
CA VAL A 89 -9.25 2.58 5.69
C VAL A 89 -9.70 3.65 4.70
N ARG A 90 -8.82 4.62 4.42
CA ARG A 90 -9.05 5.66 3.41
C ARG A 90 -7.93 5.65 2.39
N TYR A 91 -8.30 5.73 1.12
CA TYR A 91 -7.37 5.80 0.00
C TYR A 91 -7.35 7.22 -0.55
N ILE A 92 -6.16 7.81 -0.66
CA ILE A 92 -5.97 9.20 -1.13
C ILE A 92 -4.97 9.21 -2.28
N HIS A 93 -5.41 9.76 -3.41
CA HIS A 93 -4.53 10.08 -4.52
C HIS A 93 -3.86 11.43 -4.28
N VAL A 94 -2.53 11.49 -4.41
CA VAL A 94 -1.74 12.71 -4.21
C VAL A 94 -0.82 12.99 -5.39
N ALA A 95 -0.32 14.22 -5.48
CA ALA A 95 0.73 14.56 -6.44
C ALA A 95 2.06 13.86 -6.09
N GLN A 96 2.95 13.74 -7.07
CA GLN A 96 4.20 12.99 -6.91
C GLN A 96 5.07 13.53 -5.78
N GLU A 97 5.09 14.85 -5.56
CA GLU A 97 5.90 15.49 -4.52
C GLU A 97 5.48 15.06 -3.12
N CYS A 98 4.19 14.75 -2.93
CA CYS A 98 3.66 14.25 -1.67
C CYS A 98 3.97 12.76 -1.44
N ASN A 99 4.30 12.01 -2.50
CA ASN A 99 4.69 10.60 -2.45
C ASN A 99 6.21 10.40 -2.57
N ALA A 100 6.99 11.48 -2.70
CA ALA A 100 8.41 11.42 -3.05
C ALA A 100 9.27 10.59 -2.10
N ALA A 101 8.83 10.38 -0.85
CA ALA A 101 9.55 9.55 0.09
C ALA A 101 9.47 8.04 -0.24
N ALA A 102 8.41 7.61 -0.96
CA ALA A 102 8.16 6.22 -1.33
C ALA A 102 8.39 5.93 -2.84
N ASP A 103 8.73 6.95 -3.63
CA ASP A 103 9.20 6.80 -5.02
C ASP A 103 10.70 6.43 -5.06
#